data_AF-A0A1F9N2B3-F1
#
_entry.id   AF-A0A1F9N2B3-F1
#
_cell.length_a   1.000
_cell.length_b   1.000
_cell.length_c   1.000
_cell.angle_alpha   90.00
_cell.angle_beta   90.00
_cell.angle_gamma   90.00
#
_symmetry.space_group_name_H-M   'P 1'
#
loop_
_entity.id
_entity.type
_entity.pdbx_description
1 polymer ?
#
loop_
_entity_poly.entity_id
_entity_poly.type
_entity_poly.pdbx_seq_one_letter_code
_entity_poly.pdbx_strand_id
1 'polypeptide(L)'
;MTVATRTSNKTDRWVDVLATTVPHVRSSKCPRNGEVVRCIKDFFAKGTRPSGETVLEGPTGATAAITPELRTLVYRRAAEMIRTCVWGVIDKSKGFARLRGSPKEATRPLLEAFDAKLASLVFDPATGHATSNTAEEAAVGLVGRMGGVIAGPITRDATGLAEFIGIEDVHWDVKSPMSPRTDQHWTFDAGHQVEVVRKNIGEGESILLNLSRCTEEDARNVVTLIRRALSREELQFLYVLLPIVAVGGVRESSSSANNHPLLNH
;
A
#
# COMPACT_ATOMS: atom_id res chain seq x y z
N MET A 1 -26.05 -18.07 -44.51
CA MET A 1 -24.79 -18.09 -43.75
C MET A 1 -24.69 -16.77 -43.01
N THR A 2 -25.00 -16.76 -41.72
CA THR A 2 -25.09 -15.54 -40.91
C THR A 2 -24.04 -15.63 -39.82
N VAL A 3 -23.04 -14.77 -39.87
CA VAL A 3 -21.96 -14.69 -38.87
C VAL A 3 -22.44 -13.77 -37.75
N ALA A 4 -22.62 -14.32 -36.55
CA ALA A 4 -22.91 -13.55 -35.36
C ALA A 4 -21.60 -13.11 -34.69
N THR A 5 -21.33 -11.81 -34.69
CA THR A 5 -20.27 -11.17 -33.89
C THR A 5 -20.72 -11.11 -32.42
N ARG A 6 -19.93 -11.74 -31.54
CA ARG A 6 -20.14 -11.74 -30.09
C ARG A 6 -19.13 -10.79 -29.44
N THR A 7 -19.54 -9.55 -29.18
CA THR A 7 -18.81 -8.62 -28.31
C THR A 7 -19.27 -8.85 -26.87
N SER A 8 -18.43 -9.44 -26.02
CA SER A 8 -18.72 -9.57 -24.59
C SER A 8 -18.08 -8.41 -23.81
N ASN A 9 -18.91 -7.52 -23.26
CA ASN A 9 -18.51 -6.54 -22.26
C ASN A 9 -18.01 -7.25 -20.99
N LYS A 10 -16.72 -7.08 -20.67
CA LYS A 10 -16.06 -7.61 -19.46
C LYS A 10 -16.00 -6.60 -18.30
N THR A 11 -16.62 -5.43 -18.42
CA THR A 11 -16.48 -4.33 -17.45
C THR A 11 -17.47 -4.34 -16.29
N ASP A 12 -18.57 -5.10 -16.37
CA ASP A 12 -19.66 -4.99 -15.37
C ASP A 12 -19.58 -6.00 -14.20
N ARG A 13 -18.47 -6.74 -14.04
CA ARG A 13 -18.34 -7.79 -13.00
C ARG A 13 -17.48 -7.42 -11.79
N TRP A 14 -16.85 -6.25 -11.78
CA TRP A 14 -15.88 -5.88 -10.75
C TRP A 14 -16.49 -5.28 -9.47
N VAL A 15 -17.76 -4.87 -9.49
CA VAL A 15 -18.40 -4.20 -8.34
C VAL A 15 -18.97 -5.20 -7.31
N ASP A 16 -19.28 -6.45 -7.70
CA ASP A 16 -19.95 -7.41 -6.81
C ASP A 16 -19.02 -8.39 -6.07
N VAL A 17 -17.74 -8.49 -6.46
CA VAL A 17 -16.81 -9.48 -5.87
C VAL A 17 -16.20 -8.99 -4.54
N LEU A 18 -16.15 -7.69 -4.30
CA LEU A 18 -15.61 -7.14 -3.03
C LEU A 18 -16.60 -7.20 -1.85
N ALA A 19 -17.86 -7.59 -2.07
CA ALA A 19 -18.88 -7.64 -1.03
C ALA A 19 -19.08 -9.03 -0.39
N THR A 20 -18.52 -10.11 -0.95
CA THR A 20 -18.95 -11.49 -0.61
C THR A 20 -17.88 -12.40 0.01
N THR A 21 -16.62 -11.98 0.12
CA THR A 21 -15.51 -12.87 0.55
C THR A 21 -15.01 -12.69 1.98
N VAL A 22 -15.66 -11.87 2.81
CA VAL A 22 -15.40 -11.85 4.26
C VAL A 22 -16.56 -12.52 4.97
N PRO A 23 -16.42 -13.76 5.49
CA PRO A 23 -17.45 -14.33 6.35
C PRO A 23 -17.66 -13.37 7.51
N HIS A 24 -18.91 -12.96 7.72
CA HIS A 24 -19.32 -12.22 8.91
C HIS A 24 -18.91 -13.00 10.15
N VAL A 25 -17.76 -12.67 10.72
CA VAL A 25 -17.37 -13.05 12.08
C VAL A 25 -18.30 -12.28 13.01
N ARG A 26 -19.51 -12.80 13.23
CA ARG A 26 -20.35 -12.44 14.36
C ARG A 26 -19.76 -13.10 15.59
N SER A 27 -18.80 -12.46 16.27
CA SER A 27 -18.49 -12.79 17.66
C SER A 27 -17.61 -11.74 18.36
N SER A 28 -18.06 -11.40 19.57
CA SER A 28 -17.31 -10.95 20.75
C SER A 28 -16.43 -9.70 20.62
N LYS A 29 -16.96 -8.58 21.14
CA LYS A 29 -16.26 -7.37 21.61
C LYS A 29 -15.00 -7.01 20.79
N CYS A 30 -15.14 -6.04 19.87
CA CYS A 30 -13.98 -5.32 19.35
C CYS A 30 -13.09 -4.89 20.52
N PRO A 31 -11.81 -5.29 20.56
CA PRO A 31 -10.88 -4.79 21.58
C PRO A 31 -10.87 -3.27 21.54
N ARG A 32 -10.82 -2.62 22.71
CA ARG A 32 -10.78 -1.14 22.74
C ARG A 32 -9.53 -0.69 22.00
N ASN A 33 -9.57 0.44 21.29
CA ASN A 33 -8.44 0.95 20.50
C ASN A 33 -7.07 0.92 21.23
N GLY A 34 -7.06 1.10 22.57
CA GLY A 34 -5.84 0.99 23.38
C GLY A 34 -5.22 -0.40 23.46
N GLU A 35 -6.01 -1.48 23.40
CA GLU A 35 -5.53 -2.86 23.45
C GLU A 35 -4.87 -3.28 22.14
N VAL A 36 -5.40 -2.83 21.00
CA VAL A 36 -4.81 -3.11 19.67
C VAL A 36 -3.46 -2.40 19.53
N VAL A 37 -3.38 -1.13 19.93
CA VAL A 37 -2.11 -0.38 19.93
C VAL A 37 -1.07 -1.02 20.84
N ARG A 38 -1.48 -1.53 22.02
CA ARG A 38 -0.57 -2.26 22.90
C ARG A 38 -0.12 -3.58 22.28
N CYS A 39 -1.02 -4.37 21.71
CA CYS A 39 -0.70 -5.64 21.06
C CYS A 39 0.29 -5.45 19.90
N ILE A 40 0.08 -4.42 19.08
CA ILE A 40 1.00 -4.00 18.02
C ILE A 40 2.37 -3.66 18.61
N LYS A 41 2.43 -2.77 19.61
CA LYS A 41 3.69 -2.39 20.27
C LYS A 41 4.43 -3.61 20.84
N ASP A 42 3.73 -4.48 21.55
CA ASP A 42 4.30 -5.67 22.18
C ASP A 42 4.81 -6.67 21.14
N PHE A 43 4.06 -6.84 20.04
CA PHE A 43 4.46 -7.72 18.94
C PHE A 43 5.72 -7.21 18.25
N PHE A 44 5.76 -5.94 17.86
CA PHE A 44 6.94 -5.35 17.23
C PHE A 44 8.14 -5.30 18.19
N ALA A 45 7.94 -5.02 19.48
CA ALA A 45 8.99 -5.07 20.49
C ALA A 45 9.55 -6.49 20.72
N LYS A 46 8.74 -7.53 20.54
CA LYS A 46 9.18 -8.93 20.57
C LYS A 46 9.93 -9.31 19.28
N GLY A 47 9.43 -8.90 18.12
CA GLY A 47 10.09 -9.13 16.82
C GLY A 47 11.45 -8.43 16.67
N THR A 48 11.71 -7.38 17.46
CA THR A 48 13.05 -6.75 17.55
C THR A 48 14.03 -7.47 18.48
N ARG A 49 13.60 -8.50 19.22
CA ARG A 49 14.53 -9.33 19.98
C ARG A 49 15.07 -10.41 19.03
N PRO A 50 16.39 -10.66 18.98
CA PRO A 50 16.93 -11.77 18.21
C PRO A 50 16.42 -13.08 18.83
N SER A 51 15.31 -13.61 18.31
CA SER A 51 15.04 -15.03 18.35
C SER A 51 15.99 -15.70 17.36
N GLY A 52 16.51 -16.89 17.69
CA GLY A 52 17.51 -17.59 16.89
C GLY A 52 17.21 -17.60 15.38
N GLU A 53 18.26 -17.69 14.56
CA GLU A 53 18.18 -17.67 13.10
C GLU A 53 17.04 -18.56 12.60
N THR A 54 16.04 -17.96 11.98
CA THR A 54 14.95 -18.70 11.34
C THR A 54 15.41 -19.03 9.93
N VAL A 55 15.92 -20.25 9.76
CA VAL A 55 16.29 -20.78 8.44
C VAL A 55 15.00 -21.22 7.74
N LEU A 56 14.57 -20.47 6.72
CA LEU A 56 13.50 -20.93 5.82
C LEU A 56 14.13 -21.60 4.60
N GLU A 57 13.87 -22.90 4.44
CA GLU A 57 14.26 -23.64 3.24
C GLU A 57 13.43 -23.17 2.05
N GLY A 58 14.08 -22.44 1.12
CA GLY A 58 13.50 -22.10 -0.17
C GLY A 58 13.54 -23.29 -1.14
N PRO A 59 12.68 -23.30 -2.18
CA PRO A 59 12.57 -24.39 -3.15
C PRO A 59 13.86 -24.65 -3.97
N THR A 60 14.85 -23.75 -3.89
CA THR A 60 16.15 -23.87 -4.56
C THR A 60 17.30 -24.28 -3.64
N GLY A 61 17.05 -24.59 -2.36
CA GLY A 61 18.09 -24.95 -1.39
C GLY A 61 19.00 -23.80 -0.94
N ALA A 62 18.83 -22.59 -1.50
CA ALA A 62 19.47 -21.38 -1.02
C ALA A 62 18.63 -20.77 0.10
N THR A 63 18.95 -21.11 1.35
CA THR A 63 18.40 -20.44 2.54
C THR A 63 19.09 -19.10 2.73
N ALA A 64 18.63 -18.05 2.05
CA ALA A 64 19.05 -16.70 2.42
C ALA A 64 18.35 -16.34 3.73
N ALA A 65 19.02 -16.59 4.86
CA ALA A 65 18.52 -16.17 6.16
C ALA A 65 18.38 -14.64 6.17
N ILE A 66 17.20 -14.14 6.51
CA ILE A 66 17.02 -12.71 6.78
C ILE A 66 17.88 -12.36 7.99
N THR A 67 18.78 -11.39 7.84
CA THR A 67 19.61 -10.98 8.98
C THR A 67 18.72 -10.36 10.07
N PRO A 68 19.10 -10.47 11.35
CA PRO A 68 18.38 -9.83 12.44
C PRO A 68 18.14 -8.32 12.23
N GLU A 69 19.08 -7.64 11.56
CA GLU A 69 19.02 -6.21 11.25
C GLU A 69 17.92 -5.91 10.22
N LEU A 70 17.86 -6.69 9.13
CA LEU A 70 16.82 -6.55 8.11
C LEU A 70 15.44 -6.87 8.68
N ARG A 71 15.34 -7.95 9.47
CA ARG A 71 14.11 -8.30 10.18
C ARG A 71 13.64 -7.14 11.07
N THR A 72 14.56 -6.57 11.87
CA THR A 72 14.28 -5.42 12.73
C THR A 72 13.85 -4.19 11.93
N LEU A 73 14.49 -3.95 10.79
CA LEU A 73 14.14 -2.84 9.89
C LEU A 73 12.70 -2.97 9.38
N VAL A 74 12.32 -4.14 8.87
CA VAL A 74 10.94 -4.36 8.38
C VAL A 74 9.92 -4.16 9.49
N TYR A 75 10.17 -4.73 10.66
CA TYR A 75 9.30 -4.56 11.82
C TYR A 75 9.14 -3.09 12.19
N ARG A 76 10.25 -2.33 12.23
CA ARG A 76 10.21 -0.90 12.54
C ARG A 76 9.38 -0.13 11.51
N ARG A 77 9.58 -0.40 10.21
CA ARG A 77 8.88 0.26 9.10
C ARG A 77 7.38 -0.04 9.11
N ALA A 78 7.00 -1.31 9.24
CA ALA A 78 5.60 -1.69 9.35
C ALA A 78 4.93 -1.03 10.57
N ALA A 79 5.59 -1.06 11.74
CA ALA A 79 5.07 -0.40 12.95
C ALA A 79 4.90 1.12 12.79
N GLU A 80 5.82 1.78 12.10
CA GLU A 80 5.72 3.20 11.75
C GLU A 80 4.50 3.45 10.86
N MET A 81 4.42 2.77 9.71
CA MET A 81 3.31 2.89 8.76
C MET A 81 1.95 2.66 9.41
N ILE A 82 1.80 1.60 10.21
CA ILE A 82 0.55 1.26 10.91
C ILE A 82 0.10 2.39 11.86
N ARG A 83 1.05 3.07 12.50
CA ARG A 83 0.75 4.13 13.48
C ARG A 83 0.43 5.46 12.81
N THR A 84 1.22 5.84 11.81
CA THR A 84 1.26 7.20 11.27
C THR A 84 0.56 7.36 9.94
N CYS A 85 0.22 6.27 9.25
CA CYS A 85 -0.35 6.31 7.91
C CYS A 85 -1.74 5.68 7.83
N VAL A 86 -2.42 5.95 6.72
CA VAL A 86 -3.70 5.35 6.34
C VAL A 86 -3.70 4.99 4.87
N TRP A 87 -4.27 3.84 4.53
CA TRP A 87 -4.57 3.49 3.15
C TRP A 87 -5.79 4.25 2.64
N GLY A 88 -5.75 4.63 1.38
CA GLY A 88 -6.85 5.26 0.67
C GLY A 88 -6.73 5.12 -0.84
N VAL A 89 -7.78 5.56 -1.51
CA VAL A 89 -7.85 5.70 -2.97
C VAL A 89 -8.00 7.18 -3.32
N ILE A 90 -7.64 7.55 -4.54
CA ILE A 90 -7.82 8.90 -5.04
C ILE A 90 -9.11 8.96 -5.86
N ASP A 91 -10.04 9.79 -5.42
CA ASP A 91 -11.29 10.11 -6.10
C ASP A 91 -11.15 11.46 -6.82
N LYS A 92 -11.53 11.49 -8.11
CA LYS A 92 -11.47 12.71 -8.94
C LYS A 92 -12.19 13.90 -8.32
N SER A 93 -13.35 13.67 -7.71
CA SER A 93 -14.23 14.69 -7.15
C SER A 93 -13.96 15.02 -5.69
N LYS A 94 -13.50 14.04 -4.89
CA LYS A 94 -13.39 14.17 -3.44
C LYS A 94 -11.95 14.25 -2.93
N GLY A 95 -10.96 14.05 -3.79
CA GLY A 95 -9.58 13.93 -3.34
C GLY A 95 -9.30 12.54 -2.77
N PHE A 96 -8.56 12.48 -1.67
CA PHE A 96 -8.21 11.22 -1.03
C PHE A 96 -9.36 10.66 -0.19
N ALA A 97 -9.80 9.44 -0.51
CA ALA A 97 -10.80 8.69 0.24
C ALA A 97 -10.13 7.56 1.03
N ARG A 98 -10.17 7.66 2.36
CA ARG A 98 -9.62 6.63 3.26
C ARG A 98 -10.40 5.32 3.14
N LEU A 99 -9.68 4.21 3.07
CA LEU A 99 -10.26 2.86 3.11
C LEU A 99 -10.66 2.47 4.54
N ARG A 100 -11.78 1.75 4.66
CA ARG A 100 -12.19 1.09 5.93
C ARG A 100 -11.27 -0.10 6.19
N GLY A 101 -11.00 -0.41 7.47
CA GLY A 101 -10.07 -1.49 7.82
C GLY A 101 -8.59 -1.06 7.87
N SER A 102 -8.32 0.24 8.06
CA SER A 102 -6.95 0.74 8.19
C SER A 102 -6.15 -0.08 9.21
N PRO A 103 -4.82 -0.21 9.06
CA PRO A 103 -4.01 -1.16 9.83
C PRO A 103 -4.08 -1.04 11.36
N LYS A 104 -4.63 0.06 11.88
CA LYS A 104 -4.96 0.24 13.30
C LYS A 104 -5.94 -0.80 13.85
N GLU A 105 -6.68 -1.47 12.99
CA GLU A 105 -7.62 -2.54 13.35
C GLU A 105 -6.98 -3.94 13.21
N ALA A 106 -5.68 -4.02 12.91
CA ALA A 106 -4.99 -5.29 12.74
C ALA A 106 -5.07 -6.15 14.01
N THR A 107 -5.65 -7.33 13.88
CA THR A 107 -5.79 -8.32 14.94
C THR A 107 -4.50 -9.10 15.13
N ARG A 108 -4.31 -9.72 16.31
CA ARG A 108 -3.14 -10.57 16.61
C ARG A 108 -2.85 -11.64 15.54
N PRO A 109 -3.85 -12.34 14.95
CA PRO A 109 -3.62 -13.28 13.86
C PRO A 109 -2.94 -12.67 12.62
N LEU A 110 -3.22 -11.40 12.29
CA LEU A 110 -2.57 -10.72 11.17
C LEU A 110 -1.09 -10.46 11.44
N LEU A 111 -0.74 -10.16 12.69
CA LEU A 111 0.65 -10.00 13.12
C LEU A 111 1.40 -11.33 13.13
N GLU A 112 0.79 -12.41 13.61
CA GLU A 112 1.40 -13.74 13.54
C GLU A 112 1.60 -14.18 12.08
N ALA A 113 0.64 -13.91 11.20
CA ALA A 113 0.78 -14.12 9.76
C ALA A 113 1.83 -13.21 9.10
N PHE A 114 2.13 -12.05 9.70
CA PHE A 114 3.20 -11.14 9.26
C PHE A 114 4.56 -11.78 9.46
N ASP A 115 4.87 -12.28 10.67
CA ASP A 115 6.18 -12.90 10.97
C ASP A 115 6.43 -14.14 10.11
N ALA A 116 5.40 -14.98 9.96
CA ALA A 116 5.48 -16.22 9.16
C ALA A 116 5.80 -15.96 7.68
N LYS A 117 5.44 -14.79 7.14
CA LYS A 117 5.66 -14.44 5.74
C LYS A 117 6.86 -13.52 5.51
N LEU A 118 7.33 -12.85 6.55
CA LEU A 118 8.36 -11.82 6.46
C LEU A 118 9.60 -12.30 5.69
N ALA A 119 10.21 -13.39 6.12
CA ALA A 119 11.45 -13.87 5.50
C ALA A 119 11.26 -14.26 4.03
N SER A 120 10.10 -14.81 3.64
CA SER A 120 9.79 -15.13 2.25
C SER A 120 9.53 -13.91 1.35
N LEU A 121 9.16 -12.77 1.93
CA LEU A 121 8.87 -11.55 1.18
C LEU A 121 10.07 -10.60 1.11
N VAL A 122 11.00 -10.67 2.06
CA VAL A 122 12.21 -9.84 2.04
C VAL A 122 13.25 -10.38 1.08
N PHE A 123 13.30 -11.69 0.87
CA PHE A 123 14.17 -12.29 -0.12
C PHE A 123 13.63 -12.04 -1.52
N ASP A 124 14.41 -11.38 -2.37
CA ASP A 124 14.09 -11.20 -3.76
C ASP A 124 14.65 -12.36 -4.60
N PRO A 125 13.80 -13.25 -5.15
CA PRO A 125 14.25 -14.36 -5.98
C PRO A 125 14.88 -13.91 -7.31
N ALA A 126 14.53 -12.73 -7.84
CA ALA A 126 15.06 -12.26 -9.12
C ALA A 126 16.55 -11.86 -8.99
N THR A 127 16.93 -11.26 -7.86
CA THR A 127 18.32 -10.88 -7.58
C THR A 127 19.06 -11.87 -6.69
N GLY A 128 18.36 -12.78 -6.01
CA GLY A 128 18.93 -13.71 -5.05
C GLY A 128 19.38 -13.04 -3.74
N HIS A 129 18.90 -11.83 -3.45
CA HIS A 129 19.37 -11.02 -2.34
C HIS A 129 18.24 -10.44 -1.49
N ALA A 130 18.55 -10.20 -0.22
CA ALA A 130 17.72 -9.45 0.70
C ALA A 130 18.42 -8.11 1.02
N THR A 131 17.75 -6.99 0.77
CA THR A 131 18.31 -5.65 0.96
C THR A 131 17.39 -4.77 1.80
N SER A 132 17.82 -3.54 2.11
CA SER A 132 16.94 -2.56 2.75
C SER A 132 15.75 -2.16 1.88
N ASN A 133 15.88 -2.24 0.55
CA ASN A 133 14.80 -1.91 -0.38
C ASN A 133 13.75 -3.01 -0.39
N THR A 134 14.17 -4.27 -0.55
CA THR A 134 13.26 -5.43 -0.49
C THR A 134 12.60 -5.57 0.88
N ALA A 135 13.28 -5.15 1.94
CA ALA A 135 12.71 -5.00 3.27
C ALA A 135 11.59 -3.95 3.32
N GLU A 136 11.78 -2.78 2.71
CA GLU A 136 10.74 -1.74 2.63
C GLU A 136 9.55 -2.23 1.80
N GLU A 137 9.79 -2.82 0.63
CA GLU A 137 8.75 -3.42 -0.23
C GLU A 137 7.92 -4.45 0.54
N ALA A 138 8.59 -5.39 1.22
CA ALA A 138 7.93 -6.41 2.04
C ALA A 138 7.07 -5.77 3.15
N ALA A 139 7.58 -4.72 3.80
CA ALA A 139 6.83 -3.98 4.81
C ALA A 139 5.56 -3.35 4.22
N VAL A 140 5.65 -2.72 3.05
CA VAL A 140 4.51 -2.09 2.36
C VAL A 140 3.49 -3.13 1.94
N GLY A 141 3.91 -4.22 1.28
CA GLY A 141 3.02 -5.30 0.85
C GLY A 141 2.28 -5.94 2.02
N LEU A 142 2.97 -6.22 3.12
CA LEU A 142 2.35 -6.75 4.33
C LEU A 142 1.36 -5.76 4.96
N VAL A 143 1.72 -4.48 5.07
CA VAL A 143 0.82 -3.44 5.58
C VAL A 143 -0.38 -3.22 4.65
N GLY A 144 -0.21 -3.38 3.34
CA GLY A 144 -1.29 -3.38 2.33
C GLY A 144 -2.26 -4.52 2.56
N ARG A 145 -1.74 -5.74 2.74
CA ARG A 145 -2.55 -6.92 3.07
C ARG A 145 -3.28 -6.77 4.41
N MET A 146 -2.61 -6.29 5.45
CA MET A 146 -3.24 -6.03 6.76
C MET A 146 -4.33 -4.96 6.69
N GLY A 147 -4.18 -3.97 5.80
CA GLY A 147 -5.17 -2.93 5.55
C GLY A 147 -6.31 -3.34 4.60
N GLY A 148 -6.33 -4.60 4.14
CA GLY A 148 -7.33 -5.11 3.19
C GLY A 148 -7.19 -4.55 1.77
N VAL A 149 -6.07 -3.90 1.45
CA VAL A 149 -5.78 -3.40 0.09
C VAL A 149 -5.45 -4.56 -0.84
N ILE A 150 -4.59 -5.46 -0.40
CA ILE A 150 -4.25 -6.66 -1.15
C ILE A 150 -5.09 -7.82 -0.60
N ALA A 151 -5.92 -8.40 -1.47
CA ALA A 151 -6.72 -9.54 -1.13
C ALA A 151 -5.87 -10.82 -1.05
N GLY A 152 -6.08 -11.61 0.00
CA GLY A 152 -5.46 -12.93 0.13
C GLY A 152 -3.95 -12.91 0.43
N PRO A 153 -3.25 -14.04 0.21
CA PRO A 153 -1.79 -14.13 0.33
C PRO A 153 -1.08 -13.46 -0.86
N ILE A 154 0.15 -13.00 -0.61
CA ILE A 154 1.07 -12.51 -1.65
C ILE A 154 2.37 -13.32 -1.63
N THR A 155 3.04 -13.39 -2.78
CA THR A 155 4.37 -13.97 -2.96
C THR A 155 5.25 -13.01 -3.76
N ARG A 156 6.58 -13.07 -3.62
CA ARG A 156 7.49 -12.31 -4.49
C ARG A 156 7.37 -12.80 -5.93
N ASP A 157 7.40 -11.87 -6.87
CA ASP A 157 7.51 -12.20 -8.28
C ASP A 157 8.93 -12.68 -8.57
N ALA A 158 9.08 -13.83 -9.22
CA ALA A 158 10.36 -14.38 -9.61
C ALA A 158 10.94 -13.77 -10.89
N THR A 159 10.10 -13.08 -11.67
CA THR A 159 10.51 -12.45 -12.94
C THR A 159 11.17 -11.10 -12.74
N GLY A 160 10.95 -10.46 -11.59
CA GLY A 160 11.40 -9.09 -11.30
C GLY A 160 10.62 -8.01 -12.06
N LEU A 161 9.48 -8.35 -12.67
CA LEU A 161 8.62 -7.37 -13.33
C LEU A 161 7.77 -6.62 -12.31
N ALA A 162 7.15 -7.34 -11.37
CA ALA A 162 6.43 -6.78 -10.24
C ALA A 162 7.17 -7.05 -8.93
N GLU A 163 6.71 -6.43 -7.83
CA GLU A 163 7.24 -6.74 -6.50
C GLU A 163 6.54 -7.95 -5.88
N PHE A 164 5.24 -8.11 -6.12
CA PHE A 164 4.45 -9.23 -5.62
C PHE A 164 3.44 -9.74 -6.63
N ILE A 165 3.10 -11.02 -6.50
CA ILE A 165 1.96 -11.66 -7.15
C ILE A 165 0.92 -11.95 -6.06
N GLY A 166 -0.29 -11.46 -6.26
CA GLY A 166 -1.44 -11.69 -5.39
C GLY A 166 -2.33 -12.84 -5.86
N ILE A 167 -3.55 -12.89 -5.35
CA ILE A 167 -4.56 -13.82 -5.86
C ILE A 167 -4.93 -13.48 -7.30
N GLU A 168 -5.42 -14.47 -8.05
CA GLU A 168 -5.88 -14.30 -9.44
C GLU A 168 -4.83 -13.70 -10.37
N ASP A 169 -3.54 -13.91 -10.06
CA ASP A 169 -2.42 -13.41 -10.86
C ASP A 169 -2.36 -11.88 -10.94
N VAL A 170 -2.84 -11.18 -9.90
CA VAL A 170 -2.70 -9.71 -9.83
C VAL A 170 -1.27 -9.36 -9.46
N HIS A 171 -0.59 -8.65 -10.36
CA HIS A 171 0.75 -8.12 -10.15
C HIS A 171 0.69 -6.80 -9.36
N TRP A 172 1.50 -6.72 -8.30
CA TRP A 172 1.60 -5.56 -7.43
C TRP A 172 3.00 -5.00 -7.45
N ASP A 173 3.12 -3.72 -7.77
CA ASP A 173 4.35 -2.97 -7.70
C ASP A 173 4.31 -1.97 -6.54
N VAL A 174 5.46 -1.74 -5.91
CA VAL A 174 5.60 -0.84 -4.75
C VAL A 174 6.41 0.38 -5.16
N LYS A 175 5.80 1.55 -5.07
CA LYS A 175 6.51 2.82 -5.22
C LYS A 175 6.60 3.52 -3.88
N SER A 176 7.82 3.71 -3.39
CA SER A 176 8.10 4.35 -2.10
C SER A 176 8.96 5.59 -2.28
N PRO A 177 8.46 6.69 -2.86
CA PRO A 177 9.22 7.94 -2.90
C PRO A 177 9.60 8.42 -1.49
N MET A 178 10.65 9.22 -1.42
CA MET A 178 11.16 9.82 -0.19
C MET A 178 11.44 11.28 -0.45
N SER A 179 11.08 12.18 0.46
CA SER A 179 11.45 13.59 0.36
C SER A 179 12.93 13.81 0.68
N PRO A 180 13.57 14.86 0.12
CA PRO A 180 14.93 15.21 0.50
C PRO A 180 15.00 15.52 1.99
N ARG A 181 16.07 15.05 2.63
CA ARG A 181 16.42 15.48 3.99
C ARG A 181 16.94 16.91 3.96
N THR A 182 16.92 17.59 5.10
CA THR A 182 17.37 18.99 5.24
C THR A 182 18.82 19.22 4.84
N ASP A 183 19.65 18.18 4.85
CA ASP A 183 21.05 18.18 4.47
C ASP A 183 21.31 17.79 3.00
N GLN A 184 20.26 17.60 2.19
CA GLN A 184 20.36 17.22 0.79
C GLN A 184 19.99 18.38 -0.14
N HIS A 185 20.66 18.47 -1.30
CA HIS A 185 20.55 19.60 -2.23
C HIS A 185 19.77 19.29 -3.52
N TRP A 186 18.80 18.37 -3.46
CA TRP A 186 17.94 18.04 -4.60
C TRP A 186 16.47 18.31 -4.25
N THR A 187 15.64 18.55 -5.25
CA THR A 187 14.21 18.86 -5.08
C THR A 187 13.35 17.65 -5.39
N PHE A 188 12.34 17.43 -4.55
CA PHE A 188 11.36 16.38 -4.79
C PHE A 188 10.54 16.64 -6.05
N ASP A 189 10.57 15.72 -7.01
CA ASP A 189 9.79 15.81 -8.23
C ASP A 189 8.52 14.95 -8.13
N ALA A 190 7.41 15.60 -7.80
CA ALA A 190 6.10 14.97 -7.74
C ALA A 190 5.56 14.58 -9.13
N GLY A 191 5.97 15.28 -10.20
CA GLY A 191 5.58 14.97 -11.58
C GLY A 191 6.18 13.64 -12.03
N HIS A 192 7.46 13.42 -11.73
CA HIS A 192 8.13 12.14 -11.99
C HIS A 192 7.40 10.96 -11.33
N GLN A 193 6.87 11.14 -10.12
CA GLN A 193 6.10 10.07 -9.45
C GLN A 193 4.81 9.71 -10.20
N VAL A 194 4.14 10.70 -10.81
CA VAL A 194 2.94 10.45 -11.63
C VAL A 194 3.30 9.64 -12.88
N GLU A 195 4.42 9.97 -13.53
CA GLU A 195 4.89 9.27 -14.73
C GLU A 195 5.22 7.82 -14.43
N VAL A 196 5.94 7.56 -13.33
CA VAL A 196 6.28 6.21 -12.87
C VAL A 196 5.01 5.39 -12.58
N VAL A 197 4.06 5.97 -11.84
CA VAL A 197 2.78 5.29 -11.54
C VAL A 197 2.02 4.97 -12.81
N ARG A 198 1.88 5.94 -13.73
CA ARG A 198 1.19 5.73 -15.01
C ARG A 198 1.84 4.64 -15.84
N LYS A 199 3.18 4.64 -15.93
CA LYS A 199 3.93 3.66 -16.70
C LYS A 199 3.58 2.24 -16.23
N ASN A 200 3.67 1.98 -14.93
CA ASN A 200 3.45 0.66 -14.36
C ASN A 200 1.98 0.20 -14.46
N ILE A 201 1.02 1.13 -14.32
CA ILE A 201 -0.39 0.83 -14.61
C ILE A 201 -0.57 0.43 -16.08
N GLY A 202 0.11 1.11 -17.01
CA GLY A 202 0.11 0.77 -18.44
C GLY A 202 0.73 -0.59 -18.76
N GLU A 203 1.62 -1.08 -17.90
CA GLU A 203 2.21 -2.42 -17.96
C GLU A 203 1.30 -3.50 -17.33
N GLY A 204 0.13 -3.11 -16.80
CA GLY A 204 -0.89 -4.01 -16.24
C GLY A 204 -0.78 -4.23 -14.73
N GLU A 205 0.02 -3.43 -14.03
CA GLU A 205 0.28 -3.59 -12.60
C GLU A 205 -0.69 -2.79 -11.72
N SER A 206 -0.98 -3.33 -10.53
CA SER A 206 -1.57 -2.58 -9.43
C SER A 206 -0.49 -1.96 -8.57
N ILE A 207 -0.67 -0.71 -8.14
CA ILE A 207 0.37 0.09 -7.50
C ILE A 207 0.05 0.33 -6.03
N LEU A 208 1.02 0.02 -5.18
CA LEU A 208 1.08 0.43 -3.78
C LEU A 208 2.00 1.64 -3.65
N LEU A 209 1.42 2.84 -3.65
CA LEU A 209 2.16 4.09 -3.50
C LEU A 209 2.33 4.43 -2.01
N ASN A 210 3.52 4.18 -1.48
CA ASN A 210 3.92 4.48 -0.11
C ASN A 210 4.49 5.90 0.01
N LEU A 211 3.68 6.83 0.52
CA LEU A 211 4.10 8.22 0.78
C LEU A 211 4.51 8.46 2.24
N SER A 212 4.74 7.40 3.02
CA SER A 212 5.10 7.51 4.45
C SER A 212 6.43 8.23 4.71
N ARG A 213 7.30 8.29 3.70
CA ARG A 213 8.63 8.93 3.75
C ARG A 213 8.67 10.30 3.06
N CYS A 214 7.51 10.79 2.63
CA CYS A 214 7.38 12.13 2.09
C CYS A 214 7.03 13.13 3.20
N THR A 215 7.44 14.38 3.02
CA THR A 215 6.88 15.49 3.79
C THR A 215 5.38 15.62 3.52
N GLU A 216 4.67 16.32 4.39
CA GLU A 216 3.24 16.58 4.21
C GLU A 216 2.94 17.33 2.90
N GLU A 217 3.81 18.26 2.52
CA GLU A 217 3.70 19.03 1.30
C GLU A 217 3.91 18.17 0.06
N ASP A 218 5.00 17.40 0.01
CA ASP A 218 5.32 16.54 -1.14
C ASP A 218 4.25 15.47 -1.35
N ALA A 219 3.79 14.84 -0.26
CA ALA A 219 2.72 13.84 -0.33
C ALA A 219 1.42 14.44 -0.89
N ARG A 220 1.06 15.66 -0.49
CA ARG A 220 -0.11 16.38 -1.04
C ARG A 220 0.07 16.75 -2.50
N ASN A 221 1.27 17.17 -2.89
CA ASN A 221 1.59 17.51 -4.27
C ASN A 221 1.45 16.29 -5.17
N VAL A 222 1.99 15.13 -4.78
CA VAL A 222 1.82 13.86 -5.50
C VAL A 222 0.35 13.49 -5.64
N VAL A 223 -0.41 13.46 -4.54
CA VAL A 223 -1.85 13.11 -4.58
C VAL A 223 -2.64 14.07 -5.47
N THR A 224 -2.34 15.37 -5.41
CA THR A 224 -3.00 16.39 -6.24
C THR A 224 -2.70 16.20 -7.72
N LEU A 225 -1.43 15.97 -8.07
CA LEU A 225 -1.02 15.75 -9.46
C LEU A 225 -1.57 14.44 -10.01
N ILE A 226 -1.51 13.34 -9.26
CA ILE A 226 -2.12 12.07 -9.65
C ILE A 226 -3.61 12.25 -9.92
N ARG A 227 -4.34 12.92 -9.00
CA ARG A 227 -5.77 13.18 -9.19
C ARG A 227 -6.05 13.98 -10.46
N ARG A 228 -5.20 14.95 -10.82
CA ARG A 228 -5.38 15.74 -12.03
C ARG A 228 -5.04 14.93 -13.29
N ALA A 229 -3.91 14.23 -13.26
CA ALA A 229 -3.31 13.60 -14.42
C ALA A 229 -3.94 12.26 -14.81
N LEU A 230 -4.19 11.34 -13.86
CA LEU A 230 -4.63 9.97 -14.17
C LEU A 230 -6.13 9.87 -14.46
N SER A 231 -6.59 9.02 -15.37
CA SER A 231 -8.01 8.78 -15.64
C SER A 231 -8.71 8.03 -14.50
N ARG A 232 -10.04 7.91 -14.55
CA ARG A 232 -10.77 7.12 -13.52
C ARG A 232 -10.40 5.64 -13.58
N GLU A 233 -10.16 5.15 -14.79
CA GLU A 233 -9.77 3.77 -15.09
C GLU A 233 -8.34 3.49 -14.61
N GLU A 234 -7.41 4.44 -14.76
CA GLU A 234 -6.05 4.31 -14.18
C GLU A 234 -6.12 4.29 -12.64
N LEU A 235 -6.94 5.16 -12.04
CA LEU A 235 -7.03 5.29 -10.57
C LEU A 235 -7.55 4.03 -9.85
N GLN A 236 -8.22 3.10 -10.54
CA GLN A 236 -8.67 1.85 -9.93
C GLN A 236 -7.52 0.89 -9.57
N PHE A 237 -6.35 1.09 -10.20
CA PHE A 237 -5.16 0.28 -9.96
C PHE A 237 -4.21 0.90 -8.93
N LEU A 238 -4.58 2.05 -8.34
CA LEU A 238 -3.70 2.79 -7.43
C LEU A 238 -4.25 2.83 -6.01
N TYR A 239 -3.42 2.37 -5.08
CA TYR A 239 -3.66 2.47 -3.65
C TYR A 239 -2.56 3.29 -2.99
N VAL A 240 -2.94 4.25 -2.15
CA VAL A 240 -2.01 5.22 -1.57
C VAL A 240 -1.97 5.05 -0.06
N LEU A 241 -0.78 4.81 0.48
CA LEU A 241 -0.49 4.86 1.91
C LEU A 241 -0.01 6.27 2.25
N LEU A 242 -0.88 7.05 2.89
CA LEU A 242 -0.67 8.47 3.14
C LEU A 242 -0.45 8.75 4.63
N PRO A 243 0.52 9.62 5.01
CA PRO A 243 0.63 10.10 6.38
C PRO A 243 -0.68 10.74 6.85
N ILE A 244 -1.11 10.43 8.07
CA ILE A 244 -2.37 10.93 8.64
C ILE A 244 -2.41 12.46 8.65
N VAL A 245 -1.26 13.10 8.91
CA VAL A 245 -1.11 14.57 8.92
C VAL A 245 -1.42 15.17 7.55
N ALA A 246 -1.09 14.46 6.46
CA ALA A 246 -1.35 14.93 5.10
C ALA A 246 -2.82 14.78 4.69
N VAL A 247 -3.60 13.88 5.30
CA VAL A 247 -5.01 13.65 4.96
C VAL A 247 -5.86 14.91 5.15
N GLY A 248 -5.59 15.68 6.22
CA GLY A 248 -6.39 16.87 6.57
C GLY A 248 -6.31 17.98 5.53
N GLY A 249 -5.18 18.11 4.84
CA GLY A 249 -4.96 19.12 3.80
C GLY A 249 -5.39 18.71 2.39
N VAL A 250 -5.82 17.46 2.17
CA VAL A 250 -6.24 16.96 0.84
C VAL A 250 -7.73 17.18 0.57
N ARG A 251 -8.52 17.53 1.59
CA ARG A 251 -9.87 18.06 1.35
C ARG A 251 -9.71 19.40 0.68
N GLU A 252 -10.03 19.47 -0.61
CA GLU A 252 -10.11 20.75 -1.32
C GLU A 252 -10.93 21.71 -0.47
N SER A 253 -10.35 22.87 -0.21
CA SER A 253 -11.09 24.07 0.13
C SER A 253 -12.29 24.11 -0.78
N SER A 254 -13.47 23.83 -0.23
CA SER A 254 -14.74 24.13 -0.87
C SER A 254 -14.67 25.60 -1.21
N SER A 255 -14.41 25.90 -2.48
CA SER A 255 -14.46 27.26 -2.98
C SER A 255 -15.88 27.74 -2.71
N SER A 256 -15.99 28.58 -1.69
CA SER A 256 -17.06 29.56 -1.56
C SER A 256 -17.00 30.43 -2.81
N ALA A 257 -17.68 29.99 -3.87
CA ALA A 257 -17.93 30.77 -5.07
C ALA A 257 -19.43 30.77 -5.31
N ASN A 258 -20.11 31.77 -4.73
CA ASN A 258 -20.92 32.75 -5.46
C ASN A 258 -21.69 33.65 -4.48
N ASN A 259 -21.02 34.65 -3.92
CA ASN A 259 -21.67 35.94 -3.66
C ASN A 259 -21.42 36.80 -4.91
N HIS A 260 -22.43 36.85 -5.77
CA HIS A 260 -22.52 37.82 -6.86
C HIS A 260 -23.04 39.14 -6.27
N PRO A 261 -22.32 40.27 -6.36
CA PRO A 261 -22.94 41.57 -6.17
C PRO A 261 -23.70 41.92 -7.45
N LEU A 262 -24.97 42.28 -7.27
CA LEU A 262 -25.80 42.95 -8.25
C LEU A 262 -25.08 44.20 -8.78
N LEU A 263 -25.00 44.34 -10.10
CA LEU A 263 -24.83 45.63 -10.75
C LEU A 263 -26.13 45.94 -11.48
N ASN A 264 -26.87 46.90 -10.92
CA ASN A 264 -27.96 47.60 -11.56
C ASN A 264 -27.40 48.49 -12.67
N HIS A 265 -27.91 48.34 -13.89
CA HIS A 265 -28.10 49.42 -14.87
C HIS A 265 -29.33 49.11 -15.71
#